data_AF-W5TEF9-F1
#
_entry.id   AF-W5TEF9-F1
#
_cell.length_a   1.000
_cell.length_b   1.000
_cell.length_c   1.000
_cell.angle_alpha   90.00
_cell.angle_beta   90.00
_cell.angle_gamma   90.00
#
_symmetry.space_group_name_H-M   'P 1'
#
loop_
_entity.id
_entity.type
_entity.pdbx_description
1 polymer ?
#
loop_
_entity_poly.entity_id
_entity_poly.type
_entity_poly.pdbx_seq_one_letter_code
_entity_poly.pdbx_strand_id
1 'polypeptide(L)'
;MAAEFQVVPDDVDKFGGVMRDLAGQAGAAVAHATKWLDLDDAGTGIYLQVKGIVEQIQQNLEANYKHLQTLSDSSATELGKAAQLYRTTDHESAARLDETYPGAKR
;
A
#
# COMPACT_ATOMS: atom_id res chain seq x y z
N MET A 1 17.99 4.94 -28.44
CA MET A 1 18.61 5.54 -27.25
C MET A 1 17.94 4.95 -26.04
N ALA A 2 18.67 4.26 -25.16
CA ALA A 2 18.13 3.81 -23.89
C ALA A 2 17.93 5.05 -23.01
N ALA A 3 16.74 5.23 -22.43
CA ALA A 3 16.53 6.26 -21.43
C ALA A 3 17.48 5.97 -20.25
N GLU A 4 18.18 7.01 -19.78
CA GLU A 4 19.01 6.91 -18.58
C GLU A 4 18.10 6.59 -17.40
N PHE A 5 18.45 5.54 -16.65
CA PHE A 5 17.66 5.12 -15.49
C PHE A 5 17.93 6.08 -14.33
N GLN A 6 16.93 6.87 -13.96
CA GLN A 6 17.00 7.83 -12.86
C GLN A 6 15.89 7.55 -11.85
N VAL A 7 16.22 7.60 -10.56
CA VAL A 7 15.27 7.45 -9.46
C VAL A 7 15.37 8.64 -8.52
N VAL A 8 14.22 9.19 -8.13
CA VAL A 8 14.11 10.22 -7.09
C VAL A 8 13.52 9.55 -5.85
N PRO A 9 14.30 9.26 -4.79
CA PRO A 9 13.83 8.53 -3.63
C PRO A 9 12.58 9.12 -2.97
N ASP A 10 12.46 10.45 -2.97
CA ASP A 10 11.32 11.14 -2.38
C ASP A 10 10.01 10.89 -3.14
N ASP A 11 10.07 10.67 -4.46
CA ASP A 11 8.87 10.32 -5.25
C ASP A 11 8.47 8.86 -5.01
N VAL A 12 9.44 7.98 -4.78
CA VAL A 12 9.19 6.60 -4.34
C VAL A 12 8.51 6.58 -2.97
N ASP A 13 8.97 7.40 -2.03
CA ASP A 13 8.34 7.53 -0.71
C ASP A 13 6.94 8.14 -0.78
N LYS A 14 6.71 9.15 -1.64
CA LYS A 14 5.35 9.69 -1.87
C LYS A 14 4.41 8.59 -2.37
N PHE A 15 4.85 7.78 -3.33
CA PHE A 15 4.04 6.67 -3.82
C PHE A 15 3.81 5.61 -2.72
N GLY A 16 4.82 5.32 -1.91
CA GLY A 16 4.67 4.49 -0.71
C GLY A 16 3.63 5.04 0.27
N GLY A 17 3.58 6.36 0.45
CA GLY A 17 2.56 7.05 1.23
C GLY A 17 1.15 6.83 0.68
N VAL A 18 0.95 7.02 -0.64
CA VAL A 18 -0.33 6.76 -1.31
C VAL A 18 -0.78 5.32 -1.13
N MET A 19 0.14 4.34 -1.23
CA MET A 19 -0.18 2.94 -1.00
C MET A 19 -0.58 2.66 0.46
N ARG A 20 0.06 3.33 1.43
CA ARG A 20 -0.31 3.22 2.84
C ARG A 20 -1.68 3.84 3.12
N ASP A 21 -1.99 4.97 2.51
CA ASP A 21 -3.31 5.60 2.61
C ASP A 21 -4.40 4.70 2.00
N LEU A 22 -4.12 4.08 0.84
CA LEU A 22 -5.02 3.12 0.23
C LEU A 22 -5.27 1.91 1.13
N ALA A 23 -4.24 1.40 1.82
CA ALA A 23 -4.41 0.33 2.81
C ALA A 23 -5.34 0.75 3.95
N GLY A 24 -5.19 1.98 4.46
CA GLY A 24 -6.08 2.54 5.48
C GLY A 24 -7.53 2.67 4.99
N GLN A 25 -7.74 3.16 3.77
CA GLN A 25 -9.06 3.26 3.14
C GLN A 25 -9.71 1.89 2.94
N ALA A 26 -8.94 0.88 2.52
CA ALA A 26 -9.43 -0.49 2.38
C ALA A 26 -9.88 -1.07 3.73
N GLY A 27 -9.11 -0.84 4.81
CA GLY A 27 -9.52 -1.21 6.16
C GLY A 27 -10.82 -0.53 6.61
N ALA A 28 -10.98 0.77 6.31
CA ALA A 28 -12.21 1.49 6.60
C ALA A 28 -13.41 0.95 5.79
N ALA A 29 -13.19 0.52 4.55
CA ALA A 29 -14.21 -0.08 3.70
C ALA A 29 -14.71 -1.43 4.25
N VAL A 30 -13.82 -2.26 4.82
CA VAL A 30 -14.23 -3.48 5.57
C VAL A 30 -15.18 -3.11 6.69
N ALA A 31 -14.80 -2.16 7.56
CA ALA A 31 -15.63 -1.75 8.69
C ALA A 31 -17.00 -1.20 8.24
N HIS A 32 -17.02 -0.48 7.12
CA HIS A 32 -18.26 0.02 6.53
C HIS A 32 -19.15 -1.12 6.02
N ALA A 33 -18.60 -2.07 5.26
CA ALA A 33 -19.35 -3.22 4.76
C ALA A 33 -19.93 -4.06 5.92
N THR A 34 -19.12 -4.37 6.94
CA THR A 34 -19.56 -5.12 8.11
C THR A 34 -20.68 -4.39 8.87
N LYS A 35 -20.58 -3.06 9.04
CA LYS A 35 -21.58 -2.30 9.79
C LYS A 35 -22.95 -2.24 9.10
N TRP A 36 -22.97 -2.12 7.77
CA TRP A 36 -24.21 -1.81 7.03
C TRP A 36 -24.85 -3.01 6.34
N LEU A 37 -24.11 -4.11 6.17
CA LEU A 37 -24.61 -5.33 5.56
C LEU A 37 -24.91 -6.45 6.57
N ASP A 38 -24.69 -6.19 7.87
CA ASP A 38 -25.12 -7.08 8.95
C ASP A 38 -26.66 -6.99 9.11
N LEU A 39 -27.35 -8.03 8.65
CA LEU A 39 -28.81 -8.13 8.68
C LEU A 39 -29.26 -9.05 9.81
N ASP A 40 -30.31 -8.65 10.52
CA ASP A 40 -30.89 -9.42 11.64
C ASP A 40 -31.55 -10.74 11.18
N ASP A 41 -31.60 -11.72 12.07
CA ASP A 41 -32.12 -13.09 11.85
C ASP A 41 -33.66 -13.18 11.94
N ALA A 42 -34.36 -12.06 12.06
CA ALA A 42 -35.78 -12.03 12.41
C ALA A 42 -36.78 -12.42 11.29
N GLY A 43 -36.32 -12.69 10.05
CA GLY A 43 -37.23 -12.91 8.92
C GLY A 43 -37.33 -14.36 8.42
N THR A 44 -38.39 -14.64 7.65
CA THR A 44 -38.65 -15.96 7.02
C THR A 44 -38.94 -15.81 5.53
N GLY A 45 -38.97 -16.93 4.79
CA GLY A 45 -39.30 -16.95 3.37
C GLY A 45 -38.30 -16.18 2.50
N ILE A 46 -38.80 -15.30 1.63
CA ILE A 46 -37.97 -14.50 0.69
C ILE A 46 -36.90 -13.69 1.43
N TYR A 47 -37.16 -13.24 2.66
CA TYR A 47 -36.18 -12.50 3.45
C TYR A 47 -34.90 -13.31 3.71
N LEU A 48 -35.03 -14.58 4.11
CA LEU A 48 -33.87 -15.46 4.36
C LEU A 48 -33.02 -15.64 3.10
N GLN A 49 -33.65 -15.75 1.93
CA GLN A 49 -32.94 -15.88 0.67
C GLN A 49 -32.17 -14.59 0.32
N VAL A 50 -32.79 -13.42 0.50
CA VAL A 50 -32.13 -12.13 0.29
C VAL A 50 -30.99 -11.93 1.30
N LYS A 51 -31.19 -12.30 2.57
CA LYS A 51 -30.17 -12.26 3.60
C LYS A 51 -28.93 -13.06 3.20
N GLY A 52 -29.10 -14.31 2.76
CA GLY A 52 -27.98 -15.14 2.31
C GLY A 52 -27.20 -14.52 1.14
N ILE A 53 -27.89 -13.84 0.21
CA ILE A 53 -27.22 -13.09 -0.87
C ILE A 53 -26.41 -11.92 -0.32
N VAL A 54 -26.98 -11.15 0.61
CA VAL A 54 -26.30 -10.01 1.25
C VAL A 54 -25.08 -10.46 2.06
N GLU A 55 -25.20 -11.54 2.83
CA GLU A 55 -24.08 -12.14 3.57
C GLU A 55 -22.96 -12.58 2.63
N GLN A 56 -23.29 -13.21 1.50
CA GLN A 56 -22.29 -13.60 0.50
C GLN A 56 -21.60 -12.37 -0.11
N ILE A 57 -22.34 -11.30 -0.40
CA ILE A 57 -21.79 -10.03 -0.89
C ILE A 57 -20.86 -9.43 0.17
N GLN A 58 -21.28 -9.38 1.43
CA GLN A 58 -20.46 -8.89 2.54
C GLN A 58 -19.16 -9.67 2.64
N GLN A 59 -19.21 -11.01 2.65
CA GLN A 59 -18.01 -11.85 2.71
C GLN A 59 -17.06 -11.59 1.55
N ASN A 60 -17.58 -11.44 0.33
CA ASN A 60 -16.77 -11.14 -0.85
C ASN A 60 -16.12 -9.75 -0.75
N LEU A 61 -16.86 -8.73 -0.30
CA LEU A 61 -16.33 -7.38 -0.09
C LEU A 61 -15.24 -7.39 0.98
N GLU A 62 -15.48 -8.04 2.13
CA GLU A 62 -14.50 -8.14 3.20
C GLU A 62 -13.21 -8.82 2.74
N ALA A 63 -13.31 -9.94 2.00
CA ALA A 63 -12.17 -10.65 1.46
C ALA A 63 -11.35 -9.76 0.50
N ASN A 64 -12.04 -9.08 -0.42
CA ASN A 64 -11.39 -8.20 -1.41
C ASN A 64 -10.71 -7.00 -0.75
N TYR A 65 -11.36 -6.35 0.21
CA TYR A 65 -10.78 -5.20 0.90
C TYR A 65 -9.63 -5.60 1.83
N LYS A 66 -9.71 -6.75 2.53
CA LYS A 66 -8.57 -7.29 3.31
C LYS A 66 -7.39 -7.62 2.40
N HIS A 67 -7.63 -8.17 1.22
CA HIS A 67 -6.58 -8.44 0.25
C HIS A 67 -5.94 -7.15 -0.26
N LEU A 68 -6.74 -6.16 -0.65
CA LEU A 68 -6.27 -4.84 -1.09
C LEU A 68 -5.47 -4.13 0.00
N GLN A 69 -5.94 -4.18 1.25
CA GLN A 69 -5.24 -3.62 2.40
C GLN A 69 -3.84 -4.24 2.56
N THR A 70 -3.78 -5.57 2.56
CA THR A 70 -2.52 -6.31 2.75
C THR A 70 -1.53 -6.04 1.62
N LEU A 71 -2.00 -6.08 0.37
CA LEU A 71 -1.17 -5.82 -0.80
C LEU A 71 -0.63 -4.40 -0.81
N SER A 72 -1.48 -3.43 -0.47
CA SER A 72 -1.10 -2.01 -0.48
C SER A 72 -0.11 -1.68 0.62
N ASP A 73 -0.31 -2.22 1.83
CA ASP A 73 0.63 -2.02 2.95
C ASP A 73 1.99 -2.70 2.69
N SER A 74 1.97 -3.90 2.09
CA SER A 74 3.19 -4.59 1.68
C SER A 74 3.94 -3.79 0.60
N SER A 75 3.21 -3.23 -0.37
CA SER A 75 3.79 -2.40 -1.43
C SER A 75 4.40 -1.13 -0.85
N ALA A 76 3.72 -0.45 0.09
CA ALA A 76 4.25 0.73 0.77
C ALA A 76 5.56 0.41 1.53
N THR A 77 5.64 -0.77 2.14
CA THR A 77 6.84 -1.23 2.84
C THR A 77 8.01 -1.46 1.89
N GLU A 78 7.80 -2.15 0.77
CA GLU A 78 8.85 -2.39 -0.23
C GLU A 78 9.28 -1.11 -0.94
N LEU A 79 8.36 -0.18 -1.20
CA LEU A 79 8.69 1.13 -1.75
C LEU A 79 9.58 1.94 -0.80
N GLY A 80 9.30 1.92 0.51
CA GLY A 80 10.16 2.58 1.50
C GLY A 80 11.57 1.97 1.55
N LYS A 81 11.68 0.64 1.47
CA LYS A 81 12.99 -0.05 1.37
C LYS A 81 13.73 0.35 0.09
N ALA A 82 13.03 0.43 -1.04
CA ALA A 82 13.62 0.84 -2.32
C ALA A 82 14.12 2.28 -2.26
N ALA A 83 13.32 3.22 -1.71
CA ALA A 83 13.75 4.61 -1.52
C ALA A 83 15.01 4.70 -0.64
N GLN A 84 15.06 3.93 0.46
CA GLN A 84 16.23 3.87 1.34
C GLN A 84 17.47 3.30 0.63
N LEU A 85 17.30 2.27 -0.20
CA LEU A 85 18.37 1.67 -1.00
C LEU A 85 19.00 2.70 -1.95
N TYR A 86 18.17 3.46 -2.67
CA TYR A 86 18.66 4.49 -3.58
C TYR A 86 19.39 5.62 -2.86
N ARG A 87 18.87 6.11 -1.72
CA ARG A 87 19.58 7.11 -0.91
C ARG A 87 20.96 6.61 -0.45
N THR A 88 21.02 5.37 0.02
CA THR A 88 22.28 4.77 0.49
C THR A 88 23.28 4.66 -0.65
N THR A 89 22.83 4.21 -1.82
CA THR A 89 23.67 4.07 -3.02
C THR A 89 24.17 5.44 -3.50
N ASP A 90 23.31 6.45 -3.51
CA ASP A 90 23.67 7.83 -3.89
C ASP A 90 24.70 8.41 -2.91
N HIS A 91 24.52 8.21 -1.60
CA HIS A 91 25.48 8.64 -0.58
C HIS A 91 26.84 7.93 -0.72
N GLU A 92 26.85 6.60 -0.94
CA GLU A 92 28.09 5.86 -1.17
C GLU A 92 28.80 6.27 -2.47
N SER A 93 28.03 6.62 -3.49
CA SER A 93 28.56 7.10 -4.76
C SER A 93 29.18 8.49 -4.60
N ALA A 94 28.50 9.38 -3.87
CA ALA A 94 29.01 10.71 -3.52
C ALA A 94 30.29 10.64 -2.65
N ALA A 95 30.32 9.78 -1.62
CA ALA A 95 31.49 9.59 -0.77
C ALA A 95 32.72 9.10 -1.56
N ARG A 96 32.53 8.14 -2.48
CA ARG A 96 33.60 7.67 -3.37
C ARG A 96 34.12 8.77 -4.29
N LEU A 97 33.24 9.65 -4.79
CA LEU A 97 33.65 10.79 -5.61
C LEU A 97 34.48 11.80 -4.79
N ASP A 98 34.06 12.11 -3.57
CA ASP A 98 34.79 13.01 -2.66
C ASP A 98 36.20 12.46 -2.34
N GLU A 99 36.33 11.15 -2.12
CA GLU A 99 37.64 10.49 -1.90
C GLU A 99 38.58 10.61 -3.10
N THR A 100 38.04 10.72 -4.32
CA THR A 100 38.85 10.86 -5.54
C THR A 100 39.31 12.29 -5.84
N TYR A 101 38.84 13.30 -5.11
CA TYR A 101 39.28 14.68 -5.28
C TYR A 101 40.58 14.99 -4.49
N PRO A 102 41.71 15.32 -5.16
CA PRO A 102 42.93 15.71 -4.49
C PRO A 102 42.80 17.16 -3.99
N GLY A 103 42.23 17.34 -2.79
CA GLY A 103 42.02 18.67 -2.21
C GLY A 103 41.28 18.72 -0.88
N ALA A 104 40.66 17.63 -0.41
CA ALA A 104 39.93 17.59 0.86
C ALA A 104 40.85 17.53 2.11
N LYS A 105 41.93 18.31 2.13
CA LYS A 105 42.71 18.63 3.33
C LYS A 105 42.62 20.11 3.62
N ARG A 106 41.94 20.47 4.70
CA ARG A 106 42.44 21.46 5.66
C ARG A 106 42.17 20.95 7.06
#